data_AF-A0A3C1KFD4-F1
#
_entry.id   AF-A0A3C1KFD4-F1
#
_cell.length_a   1.000
_cell.length_b   1.000
_cell.length_c   1.000
_cell.angle_alpha   90.00
_cell.angle_beta   90.00
_cell.angle_gamma   90.00
#
_symmetry.space_group_name_H-M   'P 1'
#
loop_
_entity.id
_entity.type
_entity.pdbx_description
1 polymer ?
#
loop_
_entity_poly.entity_id
_entity_poly.type
_entity_poly.pdbx_seq_one_letter_code
_entity_poly.pdbx_strand_id
1 'polypeptide(L)'
;GPWTSAETRIRAFGDADAVSVGDYHLAHEVGFALTGHRTDDEGMLHLLEPWRGHRQRVIRLLAAAGVREPRRGARLHPEDHRAR
;
A
#
# COMPACT_ATOMS: atom_id res chain seq x y z
N GLY A 1 1.07 -16.72 1.97
CA GLY A 1 -0.35 -16.35 2.18
C GLY A 1 -0.84 -15.43 1.06
N PRO A 2 -2.03 -14.80 1.20
CA PRO A 2 -2.59 -13.90 0.19
C PRO A 2 -1.64 -12.77 -0.23
N TRP A 3 -1.00 -12.10 0.74
CA TRP A 3 0.04 -11.10 0.51
C TRP A 3 1.19 -11.65 -0.37
N THR A 4 1.81 -12.77 0.02
CA THR A 4 2.91 -13.39 -0.72
C THR A 4 2.56 -13.74 -2.17
N SER A 5 1.33 -14.23 -2.39
CA SER A 5 0.83 -14.56 -3.72
C SER A 5 0.69 -13.30 -4.58
N ALA A 6 0.11 -12.22 -4.04
CA ALA A 6 0.02 -10.95 -4.73
C ALA A 6 1.41 -10.38 -5.05
N GLU A 7 2.30 -10.31 -4.07
CA GLU A 7 3.66 -9.76 -4.24
C GLU A 7 4.47 -10.51 -5.31
N THR A 8 4.34 -11.84 -5.36
CA THR A 8 4.92 -12.68 -6.42
C THR A 8 4.33 -12.35 -7.79
N ARG A 9 2.99 -12.31 -7.91
CA ARG A 9 2.30 -12.02 -9.18
C ARG A 9 2.65 -10.65 -9.73
N ILE A 10 2.73 -9.65 -8.86
CA ILE A 10 3.12 -8.28 -9.21
C ILE A 10 4.54 -8.25 -9.78
N ARG A 11 5.51 -8.86 -9.08
CA ARG A 11 6.94 -8.68 -9.40
C ARG A 11 7.44 -9.64 -10.47
N ALA A 12 7.02 -10.90 -10.43
CA ALA A 12 7.51 -11.93 -11.34
C ALA A 12 6.74 -11.94 -12.67
N PHE A 13 5.44 -11.62 -12.65
CA PHE A 13 4.55 -11.76 -13.81
C PHE A 13 3.94 -10.44 -14.29
N GLY A 14 4.14 -9.33 -13.56
CA GLY A 14 3.59 -8.03 -13.92
C GLY A 14 2.06 -7.98 -13.83
N ASP A 15 1.46 -8.77 -12.93
CA ASP A 15 0.00 -8.82 -12.75
C ASP A 15 -0.57 -7.42 -12.45
N ALA A 16 -1.44 -6.95 -13.35
CA ALA A 16 -2.00 -5.61 -13.30
C ALA A 16 -3.14 -5.46 -12.28
N ASP A 17 -3.64 -6.56 -11.70
CA ASP A 17 -4.83 -6.58 -10.84
C ASP A 17 -4.61 -7.18 -9.45
N ALA A 18 -3.42 -7.71 -9.19
CA ALA A 18 -3.02 -8.20 -7.88
C ALA A 18 -2.99 -7.06 -6.85
N VAL A 19 -3.62 -7.28 -5.69
CA VAL A 19 -3.57 -6.35 -4.54
C VAL A 19 -2.93 -7.07 -3.36
N SER A 20 -1.91 -6.46 -2.76
CA SER A 20 -1.17 -7.02 -1.62
C SER A 20 -1.94 -6.85 -0.31
N VAL A 21 -3.11 -7.48 -0.22
CA VAL A 21 -3.94 -7.54 0.99
C VAL A 21 -3.14 -8.07 2.17
N GLY A 22 -3.25 -7.42 3.33
CA GLY A 22 -2.45 -7.70 4.52
C GLY A 22 -1.09 -7.01 4.55
N ASP A 23 -0.80 -6.15 3.57
CA ASP A 23 0.34 -5.23 3.66
C ASP A 23 0.08 -4.16 4.74
N TYR A 24 1.09 -3.89 5.55
CA TYR A 24 0.96 -3.03 6.73
C TYR A 24 0.66 -1.55 6.38
N HIS A 25 1.09 -1.08 5.20
CA HIS A 25 0.95 0.32 4.81
C HIS A 25 -0.06 0.54 3.68
N LEU A 26 -0.20 -0.43 2.78
CA LEU A 26 -0.90 -0.25 1.52
C LEU A 26 -2.34 0.27 1.69
N ALA A 27 -3.13 -0.33 2.59
CA ALA A 27 -4.52 0.09 2.80
C ALA A 27 -4.62 1.55 3.30
N HIS A 28 -3.71 1.95 4.19
CA HIS A 28 -3.64 3.32 4.70
C HIS A 28 -3.27 4.31 3.61
N GLU A 29 -2.28 3.98 2.77
CA GLU A 29 -1.82 4.84 1.68
C GLU A 29 -2.89 4.99 0.60
N VAL A 30 -3.53 3.89 0.18
CA VAL A 30 -4.62 3.92 -0.81
C VAL A 30 -5.82 4.70 -0.28
N GLY A 31 -6.25 4.41 0.95
CA GLY A 31 -7.34 5.14 1.59
C GLY A 31 -7.06 6.64 1.62
N PHE A 32 -5.88 7.03 2.11
CA PHE A 32 -5.52 8.42 2.23
C PHE A 32 -5.43 9.11 0.87
N ALA A 33 -4.84 8.46 -0.13
CA ALA A 33 -4.69 9.04 -1.46
C ALA A 33 -6.04 9.27 -2.17
N LEU A 34 -7.03 8.41 -1.95
CA LEU A 34 -8.34 8.49 -2.62
C LEU A 34 -9.39 9.27 -1.83
N THR A 35 -9.29 9.32 -0.50
CA THR A 35 -10.35 9.85 0.37
C THR A 35 -9.87 10.87 1.41
N GLY A 36 -8.56 11.05 1.56
CA GLY A 36 -7.96 11.84 2.64
C GLY A 36 -7.97 11.15 4.02
N HIS A 37 -8.49 9.92 4.13
CA HIS A 37 -8.62 9.18 5.39
C HIS A 37 -8.05 7.76 5.27
N ARG A 38 -7.56 7.19 6.37
CA ARG A 38 -7.11 5.79 6.40
C ARG A 38 -8.29 4.83 6.23
N THR A 39 -8.00 3.68 5.64
CA THR A 39 -8.91 2.53 5.60
C THR A 39 -8.15 1.23 5.91
N ASP A 40 -8.90 0.16 6.18
CA ASP A 40 -8.41 -1.20 6.26
C ASP A 40 -8.42 -1.92 4.89
N ASP A 41 -8.05 -3.20 4.87
CA ASP A 41 -7.99 -4.02 3.65
C ASP A 41 -9.33 -4.11 2.92
N GLU A 42 -10.45 -4.25 3.65
CA GLU A 42 -11.78 -4.35 3.05
C GLU A 42 -12.16 -3.04 2.37
N GLY A 43 -11.99 -1.91 3.07
CA GLY A 43 -12.25 -0.61 2.48
C GLY A 43 -11.29 -0.26 1.34
N MET A 44 -10.03 -0.69 1.40
CA MET A 44 -9.10 -0.58 0.26
C MET A 44 -9.63 -1.32 -0.97
N LEU A 45 -10.10 -2.56 -0.80
CA LEU A 45 -10.67 -3.34 -1.90
C LEU A 45 -11.92 -2.69 -2.48
N HIS A 46 -12.79 -2.13 -1.62
CA HIS A 46 -13.96 -1.37 -2.06
C HIS A 46 -13.58 -0.14 -2.88
N LEU A 47 -12.60 0.64 -2.41
CA LEU A 47 -12.11 1.83 -3.11
C LEU A 47 -11.49 1.50 -4.47
N LEU A 48 -10.82 0.36 -4.59
CA LEU A 48 -10.16 -0.08 -5.82
C LEU A 48 -11.10 -0.78 -6.80
N GLU A 49 -12.31 -1.15 -6.39
CA GLU A 49 -13.29 -1.89 -7.20
C GLU A 49 -13.55 -1.29 -8.58
N PRO A 50 -13.69 0.04 -8.76
CA PRO A 50 -13.92 0.65 -10.07
C PRO A 50 -12.83 0.34 -11.12
N TRP A 51 -11.64 -0.08 -10.67
CA TRP A 51 -10.51 -0.42 -11.54
C TRP A 51 -10.17 -1.90 -11.53
N ARG A 52 -11.13 -2.78 -11.24
CA ARG A 52 -10.95 -4.24 -11.38
C ARG A 52 -10.35 -4.58 -12.75
N GLY A 53 -9.32 -5.43 -12.75
CA GLY A 53 -8.44 -5.73 -13.88
C GLY A 53 -7.16 -4.86 -13.93
N HIS A 54 -7.14 -3.73 -13.21
CA HIS A 54 -6.07 -2.73 -13.24
C HIS A 54 -5.70 -2.19 -11.85
N ARG A 55 -6.14 -2.83 -10.76
CA ARG A 55 -5.97 -2.30 -9.40
C ARG A 55 -4.51 -2.06 -9.03
N GLN A 56 -3.59 -2.92 -9.45
CA GLN A 56 -2.17 -2.72 -9.20
C GLN A 56 -1.59 -1.54 -9.97
N ARG A 57 -2.08 -1.28 -11.20
CA ARG A 57 -1.66 -0.09 -11.96
C ARG A 57 -2.06 1.17 -11.23
N VAL A 58 -3.28 1.22 -10.70
CA VAL A 58 -3.77 2.34 -9.89
C VAL A 58 -2.90 2.52 -8.64
N ILE A 59 -2.64 1.45 -7.89
CA ILE A 59 -1.75 1.50 -6.72
C ILE A 59 -0.38 2.11 -7.08
N ARG A 60 0.23 1.68 -8.20
CA ARG A 60 1.52 2.23 -8.65
C ARG A 60 1.42 3.70 -9.06
N LEU A 61 0.31 4.12 -9.69
CA LEU A 61 0.07 5.51 -10.06
C LEU A 61 -0.14 6.39 -8.82
N LEU A 62 -0.86 5.91 -7.80
CA LEU A 62 -1.03 6.61 -6.53
C LEU A 62 0.33 6.80 -5.83
N ALA A 63 1.16 5.76 -5.80
CA ALA A 63 2.52 5.86 -5.27
C ALA A 63 3.39 6.86 -6.06
N ALA A 64 3.29 6.86 -7.39
CA ALA A 64 4.01 7.79 -8.25
C ALA A 64 3.54 9.24 -8.13
N ALA A 65 2.26 9.46 -7.82
CA ALA A 65 1.69 10.78 -7.58
C ALA A 65 2.24 11.44 -6.29
N GLY A 66 2.86 10.65 -5.39
CA GLY A 66 3.51 11.18 -4.19
C GLY A 66 2.56 11.64 -3.10
N VAL A 67 1.26 11.35 -3.22
CA VAL A 67 0.28 11.63 -2.17
C VAL A 67 0.58 10.74 -0.97
N ARG A 68 0.89 11.35 0.17
CA ARG A 68 1.26 10.64 1.39
C ARG A 68 0.49 11.17 2.57
N GLU A 69 0.09 10.25 3.43
CA GLU A 69 -0.49 10.59 4.72
C GLU A 69 0.49 11.47 5.53
N PRO A 70 0.02 12.57 6.16
CA PRO A 70 0.83 13.38 7.06
C PRO A 70 1.48 12.54 8.16
N ARG A 71 2.78 12.76 8.37
CA ARG A 71 3.51 12.09 9.44
C ARG A 71 2.98 12.57 10.79
N ARG A 72 2.64 11.63 11.67
CA ARG A 72 2.09 11.91 13.01
C ARG A 72 3.15 12.10 14.11
N GLY A 73 4.44 12.07 13.78
CA GLY A 73 5.51 12.19 14.78
C GLY A 73 6.90 12.42 14.20
N ALA A 74 7.81 12.85 15.07
CA ALA A 74 9.23 13.00 14.75
C ALA A 74 9.85 11.66 14.31
N ARG A 75 10.92 11.71 13.51
CA ARG A 75 11.69 10.50 13.19
C ARG A 75 12.29 9.97 14.49
N LEU A 76 12.15 8.67 14.74
CA LEU A 76 12.86 8.02 15.82
C LEU A 76 14.37 8.22 15.61
N HIS A 77 15.10 8.59 16.66
CA HIS A 77 16.56 8.60 16.61
C HIS A 77 17.05 7.14 16.44
N PRO A 78 18.05 6.85 15.57
CA PRO A 78 18.62 5.53 15.49
C PRO A 78 19.11 5.04 16.87
N GLU A 79 18.80 3.80 17.23
CA GLU A 79 19.37 3.20 18.43
C GLU A 79 20.85 2.90 18.21
N ASP A 80 21.67 3.22 19.21
CA ASP A 80 23.10 2.86 19.19
C ASP A 80 23.29 1.44 19.72
N HIS A 81 23.51 0.50 18.81
CA HIS A 81 23.71 -0.91 19.13
C HIS A 81 25.17 -1.29 19.37
N ARG A 82 26.13 -0.35 19.33
CA ARG A 82 27.58 -0.68 19.40
C ARG A 82 28.04 -1.22 20.76
N ALA A 83 27.22 -1.08 21.80
CA ALA A 83 27.50 -1.57 23.15
C ALA A 83 26.61 -2.76 23.56
N ARG A 84 25.92 -3.40 22.59
CA ARG A 84 25.09 -4.60 22.81
C ARG A 84 25.80 -5.87 22.36
#